data_AF-A0A7H9BKG2-F1
#
_entry.id   AF-A0A7H9BKG2-F1
#
_cell.length_a   1.000
_cell.length_b   1.000
_cell.length_c   1.000
_cell.angle_alpha   90.00
_cell.angle_beta   90.00
_cell.angle_gamma   90.00
#
_symmetry.space_group_name_H-M   'P 1'
#
loop_
_entity.id
_entity.type
_entity.pdbx_description
1 polymer ?
#
loop_
_entity_poly.entity_id
_entity_poly.type
_entity_poly.pdbx_seq_one_letter_code
_entity_poly.pdbx_strand_id
1 'polypeptide(L)'
;MTIDYTTHLICAPELPDAAQVLLFHVKPGQHVEADTLLLTLLLSDQEWPILAPDAGQIASLMVEYGDFVTTGDLLLQMEIIEKPTGSTWLVEPELAVNEPSAAEAPAAAQPQAATSTLQVQPAAATLAAKLGLDLSRLPTGETIDEDAVLEFARQELKKLAKLRQILS
;
A
#
# COMPACT_ATOMS: atom_id res chain seq x y z
N MET A 1 -10.42 -22.30 4.53
CA MET A 1 -11.02 -21.17 5.25
C MET A 1 -10.68 -19.91 4.47
N THR A 2 -11.63 -19.34 3.75
CA THR A 2 -11.48 -17.99 3.19
C THR A 2 -11.62 -17.03 4.36
N ILE A 3 -10.59 -16.24 4.63
CA ILE A 3 -10.66 -15.17 5.62
C ILE A 3 -11.16 -13.96 4.84
N ASP A 4 -12.40 -13.56 5.08
CA ASP A 4 -12.94 -12.32 4.54
C ASP A 4 -12.32 -11.15 5.31
N TYR A 5 -11.47 -10.39 4.62
CA TYR A 5 -10.88 -9.16 5.13
C TYR A 5 -11.75 -7.99 4.70
N THR A 6 -12.14 -7.13 5.65
CA THR A 6 -12.84 -5.88 5.35
C THR A 6 -11.82 -4.75 5.35
N THR A 7 -11.79 -3.95 4.28
CA THR A 7 -10.94 -2.76 4.22
C THR A 7 -11.66 -1.59 4.88
N HIS A 8 -11.21 -1.19 6.05
CA HIS A 8 -11.64 0.04 6.71
C HIS A 8 -10.68 1.19 6.41
N LEU A 9 -11.27 2.31 6.00
CA LEU A 9 -10.60 3.58 5.79
C LEU A 9 -10.57 4.33 7.13
N ILE A 10 -9.39 4.63 7.66
CA ILE A 10 -9.24 5.43 8.87
C ILE A 10 -9.03 6.88 8.45
N CYS A 11 -10.06 7.70 8.68
CA CYS A 11 -10.01 9.13 8.39
C CYS A 11 -9.64 9.93 9.64
N ALA A 12 -9.08 11.12 9.43
CA ALA A 12 -8.89 12.09 10.50
C ALA A 12 -10.24 12.46 11.13
N PRO A 13 -10.32 12.56 12.48
CA PRO A 13 -11.54 12.97 13.16
C PRO A 13 -11.91 14.43 12.80
N GLU A 14 -13.01 14.95 13.34
CA GLU A 14 -13.32 16.37 13.21
C GLU A 14 -12.27 17.22 13.94
N LEU A 15 -11.37 17.80 13.16
CA LEU A 15 -10.30 18.67 13.60
C LEU A 15 -10.72 20.14 13.36
N PRO A 16 -10.47 21.05 14.32
CA PRO A 16 -10.76 22.47 14.16
C PRO A 16 -9.79 23.19 13.21
N ASP A 17 -8.58 22.65 13.00
CA ASP A 17 -7.52 23.21 12.14
C ASP A 17 -6.66 22.07 11.53
N ALA A 18 -5.68 22.40 10.69
CA ALA A 18 -4.75 21.45 10.12
C ALA A 18 -3.88 20.82 11.21
N ALA A 19 -3.85 19.49 11.26
CA ALA A 19 -3.03 18.74 12.18
C ALA A 19 -1.78 18.20 11.47
N GLN A 20 -0.64 18.19 12.16
CA GLN A 20 0.57 17.57 11.66
C GLN A 20 0.75 16.17 12.23
N VAL A 21 1.15 15.20 11.41
CA VAL A 21 1.45 13.86 11.92
C VAL A 21 2.75 13.87 12.74
N LEU A 22 2.63 13.66 14.05
CA LEU A 22 3.75 13.75 14.99
C LEU A 22 4.49 12.44 15.17
N LEU A 23 3.80 11.29 15.19
CA LEU A 23 4.43 9.99 15.40
C LEU A 23 3.54 8.86 14.89
N PHE A 24 4.14 7.88 14.21
CA PHE A 24 3.50 6.60 13.89
C PHE A 24 3.93 5.53 14.89
N HIS A 25 2.96 4.91 15.55
CA HIS A 25 3.20 3.73 16.38
C HIS A 25 3.06 2.42 15.58
N VAL A 26 2.62 2.53 14.32
CA VAL A 26 2.28 1.39 13.47
C VAL A 26 3.01 1.48 12.13
N LYS A 27 3.18 0.34 11.47
CA LYS A 27 3.82 0.20 10.16
C LYS A 27 2.88 -0.54 9.21
N PRO A 28 3.01 -0.36 7.89
CA PRO A 28 2.26 -1.19 6.94
C PRO A 28 2.66 -2.66 7.12
N GLY A 29 1.66 -3.55 7.12
CA GLY A 29 1.79 -4.97 7.42
C GLY A 29 1.83 -5.32 8.91
N GLN A 30 1.86 -4.34 9.81
CA GLN A 30 1.85 -4.56 11.27
C GLN A 30 0.41 -4.87 11.72
N HIS A 31 0.26 -5.81 12.64
CA HIS A 31 -1.04 -6.16 13.24
C HIS A 31 -1.27 -5.28 14.47
N VAL A 32 -2.47 -4.75 14.61
CA VAL A 32 -2.88 -3.86 15.70
C VAL A 32 -4.18 -4.37 16.30
N GLU A 33 -4.37 -4.19 17.61
CA GLU A 33 -5.60 -4.58 18.29
C GLU A 33 -6.57 -3.39 18.38
N ALA A 34 -7.86 -3.66 18.67
CA ALA A 34 -8.82 -2.59 18.97
C ALA A 34 -8.30 -1.71 20.13
N ASP A 35 -8.61 -0.41 20.10
CA ASP A 35 -8.13 0.58 21.08
C ASP A 35 -6.59 0.79 21.07
N THR A 36 -5.85 0.20 20.13
CA THR A 36 -4.39 0.43 20.02
C THR A 36 -4.10 1.79 19.40
N LEU A 37 -3.13 2.52 19.96
CA LEU A 37 -2.67 3.79 19.40
C LEU A 37 -2.03 3.59 18.02
N LEU A 38 -2.62 4.19 16.98
CA LEU A 38 -2.12 4.14 15.60
C LEU A 38 -1.09 5.25 15.36
N LEU A 39 -1.51 6.48 15.57
CA LEU A 39 -0.70 7.67 15.33
C LEU A 39 -1.10 8.81 16.27
N THR A 40 -0.19 9.77 16.44
CA THR A 40 -0.42 10.99 17.21
C THR A 40 -0.41 12.19 16.27
N LEU A 41 -1.48 12.99 16.30
CA LEU A 41 -1.61 14.23 15.56
C LEU A 41 -1.23 15.42 16.46
N LEU A 42 -0.55 16.44 15.92
CA LEU A 42 -0.21 17.68 16.60
C LEU A 42 -1.02 18.84 15.97
N LEU A 43 -1.88 19.46 16.75
CA LEU A 43 -2.75 20.57 16.35
C LEU A 43 -2.34 21.86 17.05
N SER A 44 -1.67 22.76 16.34
CA SER A 44 -1.19 24.09 16.79
C SER A 44 -0.29 24.12 18.05
N ASP A 45 -0.61 23.36 19.10
CA ASP A 45 0.19 23.05 20.30
C ASP A 45 -0.37 21.84 21.08
N GLN A 46 -1.34 21.09 20.54
CA GLN A 46 -2.02 19.99 21.25
C GLN A 46 -1.84 18.65 20.54
N GLU A 47 -1.48 17.62 21.28
CA GLU A 47 -1.40 16.24 20.79
C GLU A 47 -2.76 15.53 20.89
N TRP A 48 -3.17 14.89 19.81
CA TRP A 48 -4.42 14.14 19.67
C TRP A 48 -4.09 12.70 19.24
N PRO A 49 -4.31 11.70 20.12
CA PRO A 49 -4.07 10.31 19.79
C PRO A 49 -5.20 9.73 18.92
N ILE A 50 -4.84 9.05 17.83
CA ILE A 50 -5.77 8.29 16.99
C ILE A 50 -5.65 6.80 17.33
N LEU A 51 -6.74 6.22 17.83
CA LEU A 51 -6.84 4.81 18.22
C LEU A 51 -7.42 3.97 17.07
N ALA A 52 -7.07 2.69 17.06
CA ALA A 52 -7.62 1.73 16.12
C ALA A 52 -9.07 1.40 16.48
N PRO A 53 -10.03 1.49 15.54
CA PRO A 53 -11.43 1.16 15.81
C PRO A 53 -11.66 -0.34 16.04
N ASP A 54 -10.84 -1.20 15.44
CA ASP A 54 -10.93 -2.66 15.59
C ASP A 54 -9.54 -3.31 15.38
N ALA A 55 -9.44 -4.62 15.65
CA ALA A 55 -8.21 -5.38 15.47
C ALA A 55 -8.00 -5.76 14.00
N GLY A 56 -6.87 -5.36 13.43
CA GLY A 56 -6.61 -5.52 12.00
C GLY A 56 -5.14 -5.44 11.64
N GLN A 57 -4.87 -5.59 10.35
CA GLN A 57 -3.55 -5.38 9.76
C GLN A 57 -3.54 -4.08 8.97
N ILE A 58 -2.49 -3.28 9.12
CA ILE A 58 -2.36 -2.05 8.35
C ILE A 58 -2.04 -2.41 6.90
N ALA A 59 -2.97 -2.16 5.97
CA ALA A 59 -2.75 -2.44 4.55
C ALA A 59 -1.82 -1.41 3.92
N SER A 60 -2.08 -0.12 4.15
CA SER A 60 -1.31 0.97 3.55
C SER A 60 -1.46 2.27 4.34
N LEU A 61 -0.36 3.02 4.47
CA LEU A 61 -0.32 4.37 5.03
C LEU A 61 -0.40 5.37 3.87
N MET A 62 -1.36 6.29 3.91
CA MET A 62 -1.49 7.36 2.91
C MET A 62 -0.79 8.65 3.34
N VAL A 63 -0.46 8.77 4.63
CA VAL A 63 0.22 9.91 5.22
C VAL A 63 1.62 9.54 5.72
N GLU A 64 2.53 10.52 5.72
CA GLU A 64 3.91 10.36 6.19
C GLU A 64 4.16 11.19 7.48
N TYR A 65 5.28 10.92 8.14
CA TYR A 65 5.67 11.67 9.34
C TYR A 65 5.89 13.13 8.98
N GLY A 66 5.26 14.04 9.73
CA GLY A 66 5.35 15.47 9.51
C GLY A 66 4.43 16.00 8.41
N ASP A 67 3.57 15.16 7.83
CA ASP A 67 2.57 15.58 6.84
C ASP A 67 1.37 16.29 7.49
N PHE A 68 0.69 17.16 6.73
CA PHE A 68 -0.42 17.98 7.22
C PHE A 68 -1.76 17.40 6.79
N VAL A 69 -2.57 16.98 7.75
CA VAL A 69 -3.89 16.38 7.54
C VAL A 69 -4.99 17.32 8.02
N THR A 70 -6.11 17.31 7.29
CA THR A 70 -7.32 18.05 7.65
C THR A 70 -8.45 17.09 8.03
N THR A 71 -9.54 17.61 8.57
CA THR A 71 -10.75 16.82 8.87
C THR A 71 -11.21 15.98 7.69
N GLY A 72 -11.46 14.69 7.95
CA GLY A 72 -11.94 13.75 6.94
C GLY A 72 -10.88 13.27 5.94
N ASP A 73 -9.62 13.70 6.08
CA ASP A 73 -8.54 13.22 5.23
C ASP A 73 -8.19 11.76 5.54
N LEU A 74 -7.81 11.01 4.51
CA LEU A 74 -7.55 9.58 4.62
C LEU A 74 -6.15 9.35 5.22
N LEU A 75 -6.10 8.92 6.47
CA LEU A 75 -4.83 8.68 7.16
C LEU A 75 -4.19 7.36 6.68
N LEU A 76 -4.96 6.27 6.78
CA LEU A 76 -4.49 4.93 6.44
C LEU A 76 -5.64 3.98 6.13
N GLN A 77 -5.29 2.85 5.53
CA GLN A 77 -6.18 1.72 5.30
C GLN A 77 -5.79 0.56 6.20
N MET A 78 -6.78 -0.01 6.88
CA MET A 78 -6.63 -1.16 7.75
C MET A 78 -7.56 -2.27 7.30
N GLU A 79 -7.02 -3.47 7.16
CA GLU A 79 -7.78 -4.69 6.91
C GLU A 79 -8.16 -5.32 8.26
N ILE A 80 -9.42 -5.21 8.63
CA ILE A 80 -9.95 -5.80 9.86
C ILE A 80 -10.45 -7.20 9.54
N ILE A 81 -10.15 -8.14 10.44
CA ILE A 81 -10.68 -9.49 10.36
C ILE A 81 -12.05 -9.45 11.02
N GLU A 82 -13.08 -9.09 10.26
CA GLU A 82 -14.45 -9.19 10.75
C GLU A 82 -14.76 -10.68 10.97
N LYS A 83 -14.85 -11.09 12.25
CA LYS A 83 -15.75 -12.19 12.58
C LYS A 83 -17.16 -11.63 12.32
N PRO A 84 -17.98 -12.29 11.50
CA PRO A 84 -19.23 -11.70 11.03
C PRO A 84 -20.19 -11.47 12.20
N THR A 85 -20.20 -10.25 12.75
CA THR A 85 -21.33 -9.75 13.54
C THR A 85 -22.34 -9.19 12.56
N GLY A 86 -23.31 -10.04 12.25
CA GLY A 86 -24.31 -9.81 11.22
C GLY A 86 -25.03 -8.48 11.35
N SER A 87 -25.06 -7.76 10.22
CA SER A 87 -26.19 -6.91 9.87
C SER A 87 -27.06 -7.70 8.89
N THR A 88 -28.03 -8.41 9.46
CA THR A 88 -29.15 -8.96 8.71
C THR A 88 -30.02 -7.79 8.23
N TRP A 89 -30.03 -7.54 6.93
CA TRP A 89 -31.21 -7.04 6.25
C TRP A 89 -31.20 -7.48 4.80
N LEU A 90 -31.91 -8.60 4.57
CA LEU A 90 -32.84 -8.81 3.47
C LEU A 90 -32.30 -8.65 2.04
N VAL A 91 -31.97 -9.76 1.40
CA VAL A 91 -32.75 -10.26 0.25
C VAL A 91 -32.44 -11.73 -0.02
N GLU A 92 -33.42 -12.60 0.23
CA GLU A 92 -33.69 -13.75 -0.65
C GLU A 92 -33.87 -13.21 -2.08
N PRO A 93 -33.35 -13.91 -3.10
CA PRO A 93 -34.09 -15.07 -3.57
C PRO A 93 -33.25 -16.28 -4.00
N GLU A 94 -33.88 -17.43 -3.78
CA GLU A 94 -34.00 -18.58 -4.68
C GLU A 94 -32.75 -19.22 -5.32
N LEU A 95 -32.61 -20.51 -5.00
CA LEU A 95 -32.54 -21.62 -5.94
C LEU A 95 -31.50 -21.50 -7.08
N ALA A 96 -30.44 -22.30 -6.97
CA ALA A 96 -30.35 -23.55 -7.73
C ALA A 96 -28.91 -24.07 -7.77
N VAL A 97 -28.71 -25.21 -7.10
CA VAL A 97 -27.89 -26.36 -7.49
C VAL A 97 -27.13 -26.23 -8.83
N ASN A 98 -25.81 -26.08 -8.79
CA ASN A 98 -24.95 -26.81 -9.72
C ASN A 98 -23.49 -26.92 -9.25
N GLU A 99 -23.15 -28.09 -8.74
CA GLU A 99 -21.81 -28.67 -8.85
C GLU A 99 -21.98 -29.98 -9.66
N PRO A 100 -20.90 -30.60 -10.16
CA PRO A 100 -19.81 -30.06 -10.96
C PRO A 100 -19.52 -30.99 -12.18
N SER A 101 -18.40 -30.76 -12.86
CA SER A 101 -17.60 -31.76 -13.62
C SER A 101 -17.76 -31.81 -15.14
N ALA A 102 -16.72 -31.32 -15.84
CA ALA A 102 -15.95 -32.01 -16.88
C ALA A 102 -14.82 -31.04 -17.29
N ALA A 103 -13.57 -31.25 -16.85
CA ALA A 103 -12.54 -31.99 -17.60
C ALA A 103 -12.36 -31.47 -19.04
N GLU A 104 -11.26 -30.75 -19.29
CA GLU A 104 -10.34 -30.96 -20.43
C GLU A 104 -9.20 -29.91 -20.41
N ALA A 105 -7.99 -30.39 -20.14
CA ALA A 105 -6.75 -29.89 -20.75
C ALA A 105 -6.42 -30.87 -21.92
N PRO A 106 -5.57 -30.57 -22.92
CA PRO A 106 -4.44 -29.64 -22.88
C PRO A 106 -4.12 -28.89 -24.21
N ALA A 107 -2.98 -28.18 -24.21
CA ALA A 107 -2.05 -27.93 -25.32
C ALA A 107 -1.94 -26.50 -25.91
N ALA A 108 -0.86 -25.84 -25.49
CA ALA A 108 0.13 -25.08 -26.26
C ALA A 108 -0.32 -24.22 -27.47
N ALA A 109 -0.19 -22.91 -27.32
CA ALA A 109 0.27 -22.00 -28.37
C ALA A 109 0.86 -20.72 -27.75
N GLN A 110 2.17 -20.50 -27.92
CA GLN A 110 2.70 -19.14 -28.05
C GLN A 110 2.39 -18.71 -29.49
N PRO A 111 1.81 -17.52 -29.70
CA PRO A 111 2.62 -16.42 -30.21
C PRO A 111 2.28 -15.05 -29.59
N GLN A 112 3.33 -14.23 -29.46
CA GLN A 112 3.34 -12.77 -29.34
C GLN A 112 2.01 -12.05 -29.11
N ALA A 113 1.85 -11.47 -27.92
CA ALA A 113 0.99 -10.31 -27.70
C ALA A 113 1.79 -9.26 -26.93
N ALA A 114 2.20 -8.22 -27.65
CA ALA A 114 2.62 -6.97 -27.06
C ALA A 114 1.41 -6.34 -26.36
N THR A 115 1.49 -6.18 -25.04
CA THR A 115 0.78 -5.11 -24.32
C THR A 115 1.56 -4.82 -23.05
N SER A 116 2.15 -3.61 -23.00
CA SER A 116 2.80 -2.95 -21.85
C SER A 116 4.22 -3.37 -21.45
N THR A 117 5.16 -3.51 -22.38
CA THR A 117 6.58 -3.70 -22.02
C THR A 117 7.39 -2.44 -22.25
N LEU A 118 7.71 -1.75 -21.15
CA LEU A 118 8.90 -0.89 -21.01
C LEU A 118 10.04 -1.40 -21.90
N GLN A 119 10.45 -0.65 -22.92
CA GLN A 119 11.56 -1.05 -23.80
C GLN A 119 12.88 -0.90 -23.04
N VAL A 120 13.22 -1.92 -22.23
CA VAL A 120 14.48 -1.95 -21.47
C VAL A 120 15.58 -2.57 -22.32
N GLN A 121 16.71 -1.88 -22.46
CA GLN A 121 17.88 -2.45 -23.12
C GLN A 121 18.45 -3.62 -22.29
N PRO A 122 18.91 -4.71 -22.90
CA PRO A 122 19.41 -5.89 -22.17
C PRO A 122 20.61 -5.57 -21.26
N ALA A 123 21.43 -4.57 -21.64
CA ALA A 123 22.51 -4.04 -20.80
C ALA A 123 21.97 -3.31 -19.55
N ALA A 124 20.96 -2.45 -19.73
CA ALA A 124 20.28 -1.74 -18.65
C ALA A 124 19.60 -2.71 -17.67
N ALA A 125 18.93 -3.75 -18.17
CA ALA A 125 18.32 -4.79 -17.35
C ALA A 125 19.35 -5.58 -16.53
N THR A 126 20.50 -5.92 -17.14
CA THR A 126 21.59 -6.61 -16.44
C THR A 126 22.22 -5.72 -15.37
N LEU A 127 22.40 -4.43 -15.64
CA LEU A 127 22.97 -3.48 -14.71
C LEU A 127 22.03 -3.25 -13.52
N ALA A 128 20.73 -3.07 -13.76
CA ALA A 128 19.71 -2.97 -12.73
C ALA A 128 19.66 -4.22 -11.84
N ALA A 129 19.69 -5.42 -12.44
CA ALA A 129 19.72 -6.68 -11.69
C ALA A 129 20.98 -6.82 -10.81
N LYS A 130 22.15 -6.40 -11.31
CA LYS A 130 23.40 -6.41 -10.53
C LYS A 130 23.38 -5.44 -9.34
N LEU A 131 22.68 -4.32 -9.48
CA LEU A 131 22.55 -3.31 -8.43
C LEU A 131 21.32 -3.53 -7.53
N GLY A 132 20.48 -4.53 -7.83
CA GLY A 132 19.25 -4.81 -7.10
C GLY A 132 18.16 -3.74 -7.29
N LEU A 133 18.18 -3.01 -8.40
CA LEU A 133 17.23 -1.94 -8.72
C LEU A 133 15.94 -2.49 -9.34
N ASP A 134 14.81 -1.94 -8.92
CA ASP A 134 13.51 -2.24 -9.50
C ASP A 134 13.26 -1.46 -10.79
N LEU A 135 13.06 -2.18 -11.89
CA LEU A 135 12.87 -1.60 -13.22
C LEU A 135 11.54 -0.85 -13.36
N SER A 136 10.55 -1.12 -12.50
CA SER A 136 9.24 -0.47 -12.50
C SER A 136 9.27 0.93 -11.91
N ARG A 137 10.35 1.29 -11.19
CA ARG A 137 10.58 2.63 -10.64
C ARG A 137 11.41 3.53 -11.54
N LEU A 138 11.94 3.02 -12.66
CA LEU A 138 12.71 3.81 -13.60
C LEU A 138 11.79 4.77 -14.37
N PRO A 139 12.26 6.00 -14.65
CA PRO A 139 11.49 6.94 -15.45
C PRO A 139 11.29 6.35 -16.85
N THR A 140 10.03 6.10 -17.19
CA THR A 140 9.53 5.56 -18.46
C THR A 140 9.74 6.55 -19.62
N GLY A 141 11.00 6.75 -20.00
CA GLY A 141 11.33 7.23 -21.34
C GLY A 141 11.08 6.09 -22.33
N GLU A 142 10.74 6.41 -23.57
CA GLU A 142 10.43 5.49 -24.69
C GLU A 142 11.47 4.35 -24.87
N THR A 143 12.64 4.43 -24.23
CA THR A 143 13.59 3.34 -24.00
C THR A 143 14.31 3.56 -22.65
N ILE A 144 14.54 2.49 -21.89
CA ILE A 144 15.39 2.52 -20.69
C ILE A 144 16.82 2.14 -21.08
N ASP A 145 17.73 3.10 -20.99
CA ASP A 145 19.16 2.96 -21.27
C ASP A 145 19.97 2.68 -20.01
N GLU A 146 21.22 2.26 -20.21
CA GLU A 146 22.19 2.08 -19.12
C GLU A 146 22.39 3.36 -18.30
N ASP A 147 22.40 4.52 -18.98
CA ASP A 147 22.54 5.85 -18.36
C ASP A 147 21.38 6.17 -17.40
N ALA A 148 20.15 5.88 -17.82
CA ALA A 148 18.96 6.07 -16.99
C ALA A 148 19.01 5.20 -15.72
N VAL A 149 19.51 3.97 -15.81
CA VAL A 149 19.67 3.08 -14.65
C VAL A 149 20.77 3.58 -13.71
N LEU A 150 21.87 4.10 -14.24
CA LEU A 150 22.98 4.66 -13.46
C LEU A 150 22.57 5.94 -12.70
N GLU A 151 21.87 6.84 -13.37
CA GLU A 151 21.35 8.08 -12.77
C GLU A 151 20.35 7.76 -11.66
N PHE A 152 19.46 6.78 -11.89
CA PHE A 152 18.53 6.31 -10.87
C PHE A 152 19.25 5.68 -9.66
N ALA A 153 20.22 4.79 -9.89
CA ALA A 153 21.00 4.18 -8.83
C ALA A 153 21.73 5.23 -7.97
N ARG A 154 22.30 6.25 -8.62
CA ARG A 154 22.97 7.38 -7.96
C ARG A 154 21.98 8.20 -7.14
N GLN A 155 20.80 8.47 -7.67
CA GLN A 155 19.75 9.23 -6.99
C GLN A 155 19.24 8.51 -5.75
N GLU A 156 19.00 7.20 -5.84
CA GLU A 156 18.54 6.37 -4.72
C GLU A 156 19.59 6.34 -3.59
N LEU A 157 20.88 6.19 -3.93
CA LEU A 157 21.97 6.28 -2.96
C LEU A 157 22.07 7.67 -2.31
N LYS A 158 21.86 8.75 -3.07
CA LYS A 158 21.89 10.12 -2.53
C LYS A 158 20.69 10.38 -1.62
N LYS A 159 19.51 9.85 -1.95
CA LYS A 159 18.30 9.90 -1.12
C LYS A 159 18.54 9.17 0.20
N LEU A 160 19.09 7.95 0.15
CA LEU A 160 19.46 7.17 1.34
C LEU A 160 20.54 7.87 2.18
N ALA A 161 21.54 8.47 1.55
CA ALA A 161 22.58 9.22 2.27
C ALA A 161 22.01 10.46 2.97
N LYS A 162 21.07 11.16 2.33
CA LYS A 162 20.39 12.32 2.91
C LYS A 162 19.46 11.91 4.06
N LEU A 163 18.70 10.83 3.90
CA LEU A 163 17.92 10.21 4.98
C LEU A 163 18.80 9.84 6.17
N ARG A 164 19.96 9.21 5.95
CA ARG A 164 20.92 8.88 7.01
C ARG A 164 21.46 10.14 7.71
N GLN A 165 21.65 11.22 6.97
CA GLN A 165 22.16 12.49 7.52
C GLN A 165 21.12 13.29 8.30
N ILE A 166 19.82 13.02 8.10
CA ILE A 166 18.72 13.59 8.89
C ILE A 166 18.49 12.78 10.18
N LEU A 167 18.89 11.50 10.17
CA LEU A 167 18.75 10.58 11.30
C LEU A 167 19.97 10.54 12.25
N SER A 168 21.03 11.33 11.99
CA SER A 168 22.21 11.50 12.87
C SER A 168 22.22 12.87 13.50
#